data_AF-A0A8B3DRB1-F1
#
_entry.id   AF-A0A8B3DRB1-F1
#
_cell.length_a   1.000
_cell.length_b   1.000
_cell.length_c   1.000
_cell.angle_alpha   90.00
_cell.angle_beta   90.00
_cell.angle_gamma   90.00
#
_symmetry.space_group_name_H-M   'P 1'
#
loop_
_entity.id
_entity.type
_entity.pdbx_description
1 polymer ?
#
loop_
_entity_poly.entity_id
_entity_poly.type
_entity_poly.pdbx_seq_one_letter_code
_entity_poly.pdbx_strand_id
1 'polypeptide(L)'
;MAEVVNVNGESALTRTGRITPTSQGNESRKLAEYVLTKLRGMGYKADFDVCHDNGNGHFSVFEFCGALGGVSIRYMDYAIHQQVLAKAMESVDEVTDFCDMIRSSATPDKYKLRRALSQPSQVAFLAGSNCMRVAIDFDKVAECVANGGMVKPHPVTHERHIFELNQDFPKAIMPLRVAGGSLIPDLDKAYIPTTSELNFVAMAHGVPIEDISLHDNWSVFRSCYASYVEQIRKSEAHSDQDALNMLFSSPKSGLFFSQEDVDNNIMNYVKEVEKTINENLFRSTK
;
A
#
# COMPACT_ATOMS: atom_id res chain seq x y z
N MET A 1 -36.27 -5.02 5.70
CA MET A 1 -35.05 -4.62 6.45
C MET A 1 -34.93 -3.13 6.31
N ALA A 2 -34.94 -2.40 7.42
CA ALA A 2 -35.00 -0.93 7.43
C ALA A 2 -33.63 -0.33 7.07
N GLU A 3 -33.62 0.61 6.11
CA GLU A 3 -32.48 1.47 5.83
C GLU A 3 -32.26 2.42 7.01
N VAL A 4 -31.07 2.37 7.59
CA VAL A 4 -30.63 3.36 8.60
C VAL A 4 -29.89 4.46 7.85
N VAL A 5 -30.65 5.46 7.37
CA VAL A 5 -30.09 6.74 6.92
C VAL A 5 -30.08 7.69 8.13
N ASN A 6 -28.89 8.14 8.52
CA ASN A 6 -28.73 9.11 9.60
C ASN A 6 -29.00 10.53 9.07
N VAL A 7 -29.66 11.35 9.89
CA VAL A 7 -30.44 12.56 9.51
C VAL A 7 -29.60 13.76 8.98
N ASN A 8 -28.28 13.60 8.82
CA ASN A 8 -27.38 14.70 8.42
C ASN A 8 -26.61 14.48 7.10
N GLY A 9 -26.87 13.40 6.36
CA GLY A 9 -26.15 13.15 5.10
C GLY A 9 -24.63 12.93 5.25
N GLU A 10 -24.13 12.78 6.48
CA GLU A 10 -22.73 12.43 6.74
C GLU A 10 -22.58 10.91 6.74
N SER A 11 -21.66 10.42 5.90
CA SER A 11 -21.18 9.04 5.86
C SER A 11 -20.77 8.57 7.26
N ALA A 12 -21.03 7.30 7.58
CA ALA A 12 -20.68 6.61 8.83
C ALA A 12 -19.15 6.50 9.12
N LEU A 13 -18.32 7.29 8.44
CA LEU A 13 -16.86 7.25 8.44
C LEU A 13 -16.19 8.39 9.24
N THR A 14 -16.90 9.10 10.12
CA THR A 14 -16.31 10.16 10.94
C THR A 14 -15.43 9.60 12.08
N ARG A 15 -14.22 9.15 11.71
CA ARG A 15 -13.12 8.84 12.62
C ARG A 15 -12.55 10.12 13.26
N THR A 16 -12.03 9.96 14.48
CA THR A 16 -11.45 10.96 15.38
C THR A 16 -10.48 11.94 14.68
N GLY A 17 -10.89 13.22 14.59
CA GLY A 17 -10.12 14.31 13.97
C GLY A 17 -10.09 14.23 12.43
N ARG A 18 -10.70 15.20 11.73
CA ARG A 18 -10.74 15.24 10.26
C ARG A 18 -9.31 15.30 9.68
N ILE A 19 -8.75 14.15 9.31
CA ILE A 19 -7.61 14.06 8.41
C ILE A 19 -8.17 14.17 7.00
N THR A 20 -7.77 15.21 6.28
CA THR A 20 -8.28 15.46 4.93
C THR A 20 -7.37 14.78 3.91
N PRO A 21 -7.91 13.97 2.99
CA PRO A 21 -7.16 13.46 1.84
C PRO A 21 -6.55 14.58 0.98
N THR A 22 -5.46 14.29 0.29
CA THR A 22 -4.93 15.16 -0.78
C THR A 22 -5.85 15.11 -2.01
N SER A 23 -5.65 16.02 -2.97
CA SER A 23 -6.33 15.93 -4.27
C SER A 23 -5.99 14.61 -4.96
N GLN A 24 -4.73 14.20 -4.93
CA GLN A 24 -4.25 12.95 -5.47
C GLN A 24 -4.90 11.72 -4.80
N GLY A 25 -5.06 11.74 -3.47
CA GLY A 25 -5.83 10.72 -2.76
C GLY A 25 -7.29 10.64 -3.22
N ASN A 26 -7.93 11.78 -3.49
CA ASN A 26 -9.29 11.78 -4.04
C ASN A 26 -9.36 11.23 -5.48
N GLU A 27 -8.35 11.49 -6.32
CA GLU A 27 -8.29 10.94 -7.67
C GLU A 27 -8.05 9.42 -7.65
N SER A 28 -7.15 8.93 -6.81
CA SER A 28 -6.95 7.48 -6.58
C SER A 28 -8.25 6.81 -6.14
N ARG A 29 -9.01 7.44 -5.24
CA ARG A 29 -10.33 6.95 -4.81
C ARG A 29 -11.32 6.83 -5.97
N LYS A 30 -11.42 7.85 -6.82
CA LYS A 30 -12.30 7.82 -8.02
C LYS A 30 -11.85 6.74 -9.01
N LEU A 31 -10.55 6.57 -9.20
CA LEU A 31 -10.01 5.53 -10.08
C LEU A 31 -10.32 4.13 -9.53
N ALA A 32 -10.24 3.93 -8.21
CA ALA A 32 -10.63 2.68 -7.58
C ALA A 32 -12.12 2.37 -7.74
N GLU A 33 -12.99 3.36 -7.62
CA GLU A 33 -14.43 3.22 -7.90
C GLU A 33 -14.70 2.87 -9.37
N TYR A 34 -13.96 3.48 -10.29
CA TYR A 34 -14.01 3.18 -11.72
C TYR A 34 -13.63 1.71 -12.01
N VAL A 35 -12.47 1.27 -11.50
CA VAL A 35 -11.99 -0.11 -11.65
C VAL A 35 -12.97 -1.11 -11.08
N LEU A 36 -13.49 -0.86 -9.87
CA LEU A 36 -14.48 -1.73 -9.22
C LEU A 36 -15.74 -1.89 -10.08
N THR A 37 -16.26 -0.77 -10.59
CA THR A 37 -17.44 -0.75 -11.46
C THR A 37 -17.17 -1.53 -12.75
N LYS A 38 -15.99 -1.35 -13.34
CA LYS A 38 -15.59 -2.02 -14.59
C LYS A 38 -15.47 -3.53 -14.42
N LEU A 39 -14.76 -4.02 -13.39
CA LEU A 39 -14.66 -5.46 -13.10
C LEU A 39 -16.03 -6.11 -12.88
N ARG A 40 -16.91 -5.45 -12.11
CA ARG A 40 -18.27 -5.94 -11.86
C ARG A 40 -19.12 -5.93 -13.12
N GLY A 41 -18.99 -4.89 -13.95
CA GLY A 41 -19.65 -4.81 -15.26
C GLY A 41 -19.18 -5.89 -16.24
N MET A 42 -17.95 -6.38 -16.08
CA MET A 42 -17.39 -7.53 -16.80
C MET A 42 -17.81 -8.89 -16.18
N GLY A 43 -18.63 -8.92 -15.13
CA GLY A 43 -19.10 -10.17 -14.51
C GLY A 43 -18.16 -10.77 -13.46
N TYR A 44 -17.06 -10.10 -13.11
CA TYR A 44 -16.17 -10.57 -12.05
C TYR A 44 -16.67 -10.16 -10.66
N LYS A 45 -16.45 -11.03 -9.68
CA LYS A 45 -16.59 -10.67 -8.28
C LYS A 45 -15.40 -9.80 -7.89
N ALA A 46 -15.69 -8.59 -7.43
CA ALA A 46 -14.69 -7.65 -6.97
C ALA A 46 -15.20 -6.92 -5.72
N ASP A 47 -14.35 -6.87 -4.70
CA ASP A 47 -14.56 -6.12 -3.47
C ASP A 47 -13.63 -4.89 -3.41
N PHE A 48 -13.91 -3.98 -2.48
CA PHE A 48 -13.12 -2.78 -2.27
C PHE A 48 -12.46 -2.80 -0.89
N ASP A 49 -11.17 -2.51 -0.83
CA ASP A 49 -10.39 -2.34 0.40
C ASP A 49 -10.36 -3.57 1.34
N VAL A 50 -10.45 -4.78 0.77
CA VAL A 50 -10.37 -6.04 1.52
C VAL A 50 -8.90 -6.50 1.65
N CYS A 51 -8.16 -5.96 2.62
CA CYS A 51 -6.73 -6.27 2.79
C CYS A 51 -6.45 -7.60 3.52
N HIS A 52 -7.32 -8.61 3.48
CA HIS A 52 -7.01 -9.93 4.04
C HIS A 52 -7.08 -11.02 2.98
N ASP A 53 -6.13 -11.96 3.00
CA ASP A 53 -6.19 -13.12 2.12
C ASP A 53 -7.36 -14.02 2.52
N ASN A 54 -8.24 -14.35 1.57
CA ASN A 54 -9.45 -15.12 1.87
C ASN A 54 -9.67 -16.33 0.96
N GLY A 55 -8.80 -16.55 -0.03
CA GLY A 55 -8.82 -17.71 -0.94
C GLY A 55 -10.09 -17.85 -1.78
N ASN A 56 -10.97 -16.84 -1.81
CA ASN A 56 -12.36 -17.02 -2.27
C ASN A 56 -12.56 -16.82 -3.79
N GLY A 57 -11.47 -16.76 -4.56
CA GLY A 57 -11.54 -16.67 -6.02
C GLY A 57 -12.21 -15.42 -6.56
N HIS A 58 -12.04 -14.28 -5.89
CA HIS A 58 -12.51 -12.98 -6.34
C HIS A 58 -11.37 -11.95 -6.35
N PHE A 59 -11.61 -10.79 -6.94
CA PHE A 59 -10.68 -9.67 -6.93
C PHE A 59 -10.96 -8.73 -5.76
N SER A 60 -9.94 -7.98 -5.34
CA SER A 60 -10.11 -6.80 -4.50
C SER A 60 -9.37 -5.61 -5.11
N VAL A 61 -9.96 -4.44 -4.97
CA VAL A 61 -9.47 -3.17 -5.50
C VAL A 61 -9.06 -2.27 -4.34
N PHE A 62 -7.88 -1.64 -4.45
CA PHE A 62 -7.29 -0.80 -3.41
C PHE A 62 -6.68 0.45 -4.01
N GLU A 63 -6.78 1.57 -3.30
CA GLU A 63 -5.92 2.73 -3.57
C GLU A 63 -4.46 2.31 -3.39
N PHE A 64 -3.59 2.69 -4.33
CA PHE A 64 -2.22 2.21 -4.36
C PHE A 64 -1.22 3.30 -4.72
N CYS A 65 -0.13 3.37 -3.95
CA CYS A 65 0.94 4.34 -4.08
C CYS A 65 0.41 5.79 -4.09
N GLY A 66 0.16 6.35 -2.90
CA GLY A 66 -0.35 7.70 -2.74
C GLY A 66 0.45 8.78 -3.47
N ALA A 67 1.76 8.58 -3.64
CA ALA A 67 2.65 9.48 -4.39
C ALA A 67 2.31 9.58 -5.89
N LEU A 68 1.69 8.53 -6.46
CA LEU A 68 1.29 8.46 -7.86
C LEU A 68 -0.24 8.54 -8.04
N GLY A 69 -1.01 8.23 -6.99
CA GLY A 69 -2.47 8.22 -7.04
C GLY A 69 -3.03 7.02 -7.80
N GLY A 70 -2.30 5.90 -7.80
CA GLY A 70 -2.68 4.67 -8.51
C GLY A 70 -3.73 3.85 -7.78
N VAL A 71 -4.07 2.71 -8.39
CA VAL A 71 -4.95 1.67 -7.86
C VAL A 71 -4.34 0.31 -8.14
N SER A 72 -4.55 -0.65 -7.23
CA SER A 72 -4.20 -2.05 -7.42
C SER A 72 -5.47 -2.90 -7.51
N ILE A 73 -5.45 -3.87 -8.43
CA ILE A 73 -6.34 -5.03 -8.46
C ILE A 73 -5.53 -6.23 -8.02
N ARG A 74 -6.04 -6.97 -7.05
CA ARG A 74 -5.44 -8.19 -6.54
C ARG A 74 -6.44 -9.34 -6.60
N TYR A 75 -6.00 -10.50 -7.06
CA TYR A 75 -6.70 -11.76 -6.85
C TYR A 75 -6.52 -12.22 -5.40
N MET A 76 -7.62 -12.59 -4.74
CA MET A 76 -7.67 -12.84 -3.30
C MET A 76 -7.22 -14.26 -2.92
N ASP A 77 -6.10 -14.66 -3.51
CA ASP A 77 -5.26 -15.79 -3.11
C ASP A 77 -3.81 -15.29 -3.19
N TYR A 78 -3.13 -15.21 -2.04
CA TYR A 78 -1.78 -14.66 -1.98
C TYR A 78 -0.77 -15.42 -2.85
N ALA A 79 -0.82 -16.76 -2.84
CA ALA A 79 0.15 -17.59 -3.55
C ALA A 79 -0.02 -17.47 -5.06
N ILE A 80 -1.27 -17.42 -5.54
CA ILE A 80 -1.57 -17.17 -6.94
C ILE A 80 -1.17 -15.75 -7.34
N HIS A 81 -1.49 -14.76 -6.51
CA HIS A 81 -1.14 -13.37 -6.81
C HIS A 81 0.37 -13.19 -6.94
N GLN A 82 1.16 -13.79 -6.04
CA GLN A 82 2.62 -13.78 -6.12
C GLN A 82 3.15 -14.38 -7.42
N GLN A 83 2.58 -15.51 -7.88
CA GLN A 83 2.95 -16.10 -9.18
C GLN A 83 2.65 -15.17 -10.34
N VAL A 84 1.51 -14.45 -10.30
CA VAL A 84 1.15 -13.46 -11.33
C VAL A 84 2.14 -12.30 -11.32
N LEU A 85 2.52 -11.77 -10.15
CA LEU A 85 3.49 -10.67 -10.04
C LEU A 85 4.88 -11.09 -10.54
N ALA A 86 5.33 -12.32 -10.24
CA ALA A 86 6.58 -12.84 -10.76
C ALA A 86 6.59 -12.87 -12.30
N LYS A 87 5.54 -13.41 -12.93
CA LYS A 87 5.39 -13.39 -14.39
C LYS A 87 5.24 -11.99 -14.96
N ALA A 88 4.64 -11.06 -14.21
CA ALA A 88 4.50 -9.67 -14.63
C ALA A 88 5.87 -9.01 -14.82
N MET A 89 6.85 -9.32 -13.98
CA MET A 89 8.23 -8.83 -14.11
C MET A 89 8.99 -9.45 -15.28
N GLU A 90 8.67 -10.69 -15.68
CA GLU A 90 9.34 -11.38 -16.79
C GLU A 90 8.96 -10.84 -18.17
N SER A 91 7.83 -10.14 -18.29
CA SER A 91 7.25 -9.76 -19.59
C SER A 91 7.04 -8.25 -19.72
N VAL A 92 8.06 -7.45 -19.39
CA VAL A 92 8.02 -5.99 -19.51
C VAL A 92 8.76 -5.56 -20.76
N ASP A 93 8.03 -5.08 -21.76
CA ASP A 93 8.61 -4.65 -23.05
C ASP A 93 9.16 -3.21 -22.96
N GLU A 94 8.41 -2.31 -22.31
CA GLU A 94 8.78 -0.91 -22.09
C GLU A 94 8.77 -0.60 -20.59
N VAL A 95 9.89 -0.06 -20.09
CA VAL A 95 10.03 0.30 -18.67
C VAL A 95 9.88 1.81 -18.52
N THR A 96 8.85 2.23 -17.80
CA THR A 96 8.64 3.61 -17.35
C THR A 96 9.41 3.83 -16.04
N ASP A 97 10.05 5.00 -15.89
CA ASP A 97 10.74 5.36 -14.65
C ASP A 97 9.77 5.88 -13.58
N PHE A 98 9.03 4.95 -12.98
CA PHE A 98 8.14 5.23 -11.86
C PHE A 98 8.88 5.73 -10.62
N CYS A 99 10.12 5.33 -10.41
CA CYS A 99 10.95 5.87 -9.34
C CYS A 99 11.13 7.38 -9.51
N ASP A 100 11.38 7.88 -10.71
CA ASP A 100 11.48 9.32 -10.96
C ASP A 100 10.16 10.06 -10.71
N MET A 101 9.04 9.47 -11.13
CA MET A 101 7.71 10.01 -10.87
C MET A 101 7.42 10.08 -9.36
N ILE A 102 7.82 9.06 -8.59
CA ILE A 102 7.68 9.05 -7.12
C ILE A 102 8.55 10.14 -6.49
N ARG A 103 9.82 10.25 -6.87
CA ARG A 103 10.75 11.28 -6.35
C ARG A 103 10.27 12.70 -6.66
N SER A 104 9.66 12.88 -7.82
CA SER A 104 9.12 14.17 -8.28
C SER A 104 7.74 14.51 -7.72
N SER A 105 7.11 13.59 -6.98
CA SER A 105 5.78 13.81 -6.41
C SER A 105 5.82 14.89 -5.32
N ALA A 106 5.02 15.94 -5.51
CA ALA A 106 4.86 17.00 -4.51
C ALA A 106 4.12 16.53 -3.24
N THR A 107 3.40 15.41 -3.32
CA THR A 107 2.59 14.85 -2.23
C THR A 107 2.80 13.34 -2.10
N PRO A 108 3.92 12.91 -1.49
CA PRO A 108 4.18 11.47 -1.30
C PRO A 108 3.19 10.81 -0.32
N ASP A 109 2.49 11.61 0.49
CA ASP A 109 1.48 11.14 1.44
C ASP A 109 0.04 11.30 0.90
N LYS A 110 -0.81 10.30 1.18
CA LYS A 110 -2.25 10.31 0.88
C LYS A 110 -3.03 11.42 1.60
N TYR A 111 -2.51 11.90 2.73
CA TYR A 111 -3.19 12.85 3.61
C TYR A 111 -2.50 14.21 3.60
N LYS A 112 -3.28 15.29 3.82
CA LYS A 112 -2.75 16.63 4.02
C LYS A 112 -2.07 16.73 5.39
N LEU A 113 -0.76 16.49 5.40
CA LEU A 113 0.08 16.47 6.59
C LEU A 113 1.04 17.66 6.60
N ARG A 114 1.60 17.95 7.78
CA ARG A 114 2.56 19.03 8.00
C ARG A 114 3.98 18.50 7.78
N ARG A 115 4.88 19.38 7.34
CA ARG A 115 6.32 19.08 7.34
C ARG A 115 6.81 18.86 8.77
N ALA A 116 7.81 18.00 8.92
CA ALA A 116 8.50 17.82 10.19
C ALA A 116 9.34 19.07 10.53
N LEU A 117 9.52 19.31 11.82
CA LEU A 117 10.41 20.36 12.32
C LEU A 117 11.84 19.87 12.52
N SER A 118 12.02 18.56 12.64
CA SER A 118 13.30 17.88 12.79
C SER A 118 13.42 16.79 11.73
N GLN A 119 14.64 16.59 11.24
CA GLN A 119 14.99 15.51 10.30
C GLN A 119 15.86 14.48 11.03
N PRO A 120 15.26 13.43 11.61
CA PRO A 120 16.03 12.33 12.18
C PRO A 120 16.71 11.53 11.06
N SER A 121 17.86 10.89 11.35
CA SER A 121 18.54 10.01 10.40
C SER A 121 17.85 8.65 10.22
N GLN A 122 17.08 8.21 11.23
CA GLN A 122 16.36 6.94 11.20
C GLN A 122 14.93 7.10 11.72
N VAL A 123 13.98 6.44 11.06
CA VAL A 123 12.57 6.46 11.45
C VAL A 123 11.93 5.10 11.32
N ALA A 124 11.20 4.68 12.36
CA ALA A 124 10.28 3.54 12.33
C ALA A 124 8.85 3.98 12.04
N PHE A 125 8.34 3.62 10.86
CA PHE A 125 7.01 3.97 10.40
C PHE A 125 6.01 2.87 10.78
N LEU A 126 5.08 3.19 11.68
CA LEU A 126 4.13 2.19 12.17
C LEU A 126 2.88 2.13 11.30
N ALA A 127 2.30 0.93 11.23
CA ALA A 127 1.00 0.70 10.60
C ALA A 127 -0.17 1.33 11.39
N GLY A 128 -1.36 1.32 10.79
CA GLY A 128 -2.58 1.79 11.44
C GLY A 128 -2.95 1.00 12.70
N SER A 129 -3.75 1.61 13.58
CA SER A 129 -4.14 1.02 14.87
C SER A 129 -4.81 -0.35 14.79
N ASN A 130 -5.44 -0.68 13.68
CA ASN A 130 -6.12 -1.96 13.45
C ASN A 130 -5.15 -3.14 13.35
N CYS A 131 -3.91 -2.92 12.91
CA CYS A 131 -2.93 -3.98 12.74
C CYS A 131 -1.62 -3.74 13.50
N MET A 132 -1.37 -2.54 14.03
CA MET A 132 -0.08 -2.17 14.64
C MET A 132 0.49 -3.21 15.61
N ARG A 133 -0.27 -3.74 16.56
CA ARG A 133 0.24 -4.69 17.58
C ARG A 133 0.37 -6.14 17.11
N VAL A 134 -0.32 -6.51 16.03
CA VAL A 134 -0.26 -7.87 15.46
C VAL A 134 0.68 -7.95 14.27
N ALA A 135 0.95 -6.80 13.66
CA ALA A 135 1.62 -6.65 12.40
C ALA A 135 2.84 -5.72 12.52
N ILE A 136 3.47 -5.59 13.67
CA ILE A 136 4.76 -4.91 13.78
C ILE A 136 5.64 -5.69 14.74
N ASP A 137 6.87 -5.94 14.31
CA ASP A 137 7.96 -6.40 15.16
C ASP A 137 8.46 -5.21 16.00
N PHE A 138 7.98 -5.13 17.24
CA PHE A 138 8.33 -4.05 18.15
C PHE A 138 9.75 -4.14 18.69
N ASP A 139 10.41 -5.31 18.59
CA ASP A 139 11.81 -5.44 19.00
C ASP A 139 12.70 -4.68 18.01
N LYS A 140 12.41 -4.75 16.71
CA LYS A 140 13.07 -3.93 15.69
C LYS A 140 12.74 -2.44 15.80
N VAL A 141 11.52 -2.09 16.24
CA VAL A 141 11.19 -0.69 16.57
C VAL A 141 12.03 -0.19 17.74
N ALA A 142 12.21 -1.02 18.77
CA ALA A 142 13.07 -0.70 19.91
C ALA A 142 14.54 -0.55 19.49
N GLU A 143 15.04 -1.37 18.57
CA GLU A 143 16.38 -1.24 17.98
C GLU A 143 16.55 0.12 17.27
N CYS A 144 15.59 0.54 16.46
CA CYS A 144 15.59 1.85 15.81
C CYS A 144 15.73 2.99 16.84
N VAL A 145 14.94 2.94 17.91
CA VAL A 145 15.00 3.94 18.99
C VAL A 145 16.32 3.89 19.76
N ALA A 146 16.84 2.69 20.04
CA ALA A 146 18.13 2.50 20.70
C ALA A 146 19.29 3.10 19.88
N ASN A 147 19.17 3.11 18.56
CA ASN A 147 20.11 3.75 17.63
C ASN A 147 19.88 5.26 17.45
N GLY A 148 19.04 5.90 18.28
CA GLY A 148 18.74 7.32 18.22
C GLY A 148 17.68 7.71 17.18
N GLY A 149 17.00 6.72 16.59
CA GLY A 149 15.90 6.93 15.66
C GLY A 149 14.60 7.38 16.33
N MET A 150 13.64 7.78 15.49
CA MET A 150 12.31 8.22 15.91
C MET A 150 11.24 7.23 15.47
N VAL A 151 10.11 7.19 16.17
CA VAL A 151 8.94 6.40 15.79
C VAL A 151 7.88 7.32 15.20
N LYS A 152 7.42 7.02 13.99
CA LYS A 152 6.36 7.74 13.28
C LYS A 152 5.08 6.90 13.25
N PRO A 153 4.06 7.22 14.07
CA PRO A 153 2.79 6.53 14.00
C PRO A 153 1.99 6.92 12.74
N HIS A 154 1.14 6.01 12.28
CA HIS A 154 0.21 6.25 11.17
C HIS A 154 -0.74 7.42 11.51
N PRO A 155 -1.10 8.31 10.55
CA PRO A 155 -1.90 9.50 10.83
C PRO A 155 -3.22 9.23 11.56
N VAL A 156 -3.92 8.13 11.25
CA VAL A 156 -5.18 7.74 11.91
C VAL A 156 -5.00 6.82 13.14
N THR A 157 -3.83 6.82 13.77
CA THR A 157 -3.59 6.02 14.97
C THR A 157 -4.45 6.54 16.13
N HIS A 158 -5.15 5.64 16.81
CA HIS A 158 -6.03 5.92 17.94
C HIS A 158 -5.22 6.46 19.14
N GLU A 159 -5.78 7.42 19.87
CA GLU A 159 -5.08 8.13 20.97
C GLU A 159 -4.56 7.18 22.05
N ARG A 160 -5.32 6.13 22.40
CA ARG A 160 -4.87 5.08 23.32
C ARG A 160 -3.53 4.46 22.89
N HIS A 161 -3.37 4.11 21.62
CA HIS A 161 -2.13 3.53 21.13
C HIS A 161 -0.99 4.54 21.13
N ILE A 162 -1.28 5.84 20.94
CA ILE A 162 -0.29 6.90 21.11
C ILE A 162 0.17 7.02 22.55
N PHE A 163 -0.74 6.89 23.52
CA PHE A 163 -0.38 6.87 24.94
C PHE A 163 0.55 5.69 25.25
N GLU A 164 0.21 4.48 24.80
CA GLU A 164 1.04 3.28 24.99
C GLU A 164 2.42 3.44 24.34
N LEU A 165 2.49 3.94 23.09
CA LEU A 165 3.77 4.20 22.42
C LEU A 165 4.64 5.21 23.17
N ASN A 166 4.06 6.22 23.82
CA ASN A 166 4.81 7.17 24.65
C ASN A 166 5.32 6.55 25.96
N GLN A 167 4.68 5.50 26.46
CA GLN A 167 5.18 4.71 27.59
C GLN A 167 6.33 3.80 27.14
N ASP A 168 6.17 3.14 26.00
CA ASP A 168 7.14 2.19 25.43
C ASP A 168 8.41 2.93 24.95
N PHE A 169 8.26 4.08 24.29
CA PHE A 169 9.35 4.84 23.66
C PHE A 169 9.30 6.33 24.02
N PRO A 170 9.62 6.70 25.27
CA PRO A 170 9.49 8.07 25.74
C PRO A 170 10.38 9.02 24.93
N LYS A 171 9.78 10.13 24.48
CA LYS A 171 10.43 11.20 23.68
C LYS A 171 10.84 10.82 22.24
N ALA A 172 10.65 9.56 21.83
CA ALA A 172 10.95 9.12 20.47
C ALA A 172 9.75 9.18 19.52
N ILE A 173 8.54 9.50 20.02
CA ILE A 173 7.31 9.48 19.23
C ILE A 173 7.12 10.81 18.49
N MET A 174 7.06 10.75 17.15
CA MET A 174 6.74 11.88 16.30
C MET A 174 5.23 12.20 16.32
N PRO A 175 4.82 13.46 16.08
CA PRO A 175 3.41 13.81 15.96
C PRO A 175 2.71 13.10 14.80
N LEU A 176 1.43 12.74 15.01
CA LEU A 176 0.57 12.09 14.01
C LEU A 176 0.53 12.84 12.68
N ARG A 177 0.42 14.17 12.74
CA ARG A 177 0.21 15.05 11.59
C ARG A 177 1.48 15.41 10.84
N VAL A 178 2.62 14.82 11.17
CA VAL A 178 3.84 14.93 10.36
C VAL A 178 3.70 14.02 9.13
N ALA A 179 4.11 14.53 7.97
CA ALA A 179 4.19 13.81 6.70
C ALA A 179 5.27 12.73 6.79
N GLY A 180 4.92 11.48 6.52
CA GLY A 180 5.85 10.35 6.59
C GLY A 180 6.71 10.28 5.34
N GLY A 181 6.09 10.42 4.17
CA GLY A 181 6.77 10.37 2.88
C GLY A 181 7.84 11.45 2.73
N SER A 182 7.63 12.64 3.29
CA SER A 182 8.62 13.73 3.22
C SER A 182 9.86 13.55 4.09
N LEU A 183 9.85 12.58 5.03
CA LEU A 183 11.02 12.29 5.87
C LEU A 183 12.02 11.40 5.12
N ILE A 184 11.51 10.50 4.28
CA ILE A 184 12.26 9.39 3.69
C ILE A 184 13.51 9.80 2.92
N PRO A 185 13.48 10.81 2.02
CA PRO A 185 14.62 11.12 1.15
C PRO A 185 15.93 11.43 1.89
N ASP A 186 15.83 11.90 3.14
CA ASP A 186 16.96 12.33 3.96
C ASP A 186 17.35 11.29 5.04
N LEU A 187 16.73 10.10 5.04
CA LEU A 187 17.04 9.04 6.02
C LEU A 187 18.27 8.22 5.62
N ASP A 188 19.08 7.89 6.61
CA ASP A 188 20.16 6.89 6.47
C ASP A 188 19.60 5.46 6.43
N LYS A 189 18.50 5.22 7.17
CA LYS A 189 17.80 3.93 7.24
C LYS A 189 16.34 4.14 7.62
N ALA A 190 15.42 3.48 6.92
CA ALA A 190 14.00 3.47 7.24
C ALA A 190 13.57 2.10 7.77
N TYR A 191 12.77 2.08 8.84
CA TYR A 191 12.17 0.86 9.37
C TYR A 191 10.69 0.88 8.96
N ILE A 192 10.32 0.02 7.99
CA ILE A 192 9.02 0.09 7.32
C ILE A 192 8.43 -1.32 7.26
N PRO A 193 7.16 -1.53 7.69
CA PRO A 193 6.50 -2.81 7.49
C PRO A 193 6.14 -2.96 6.00
N THR A 194 6.21 -4.18 5.48
CA THR A 194 5.84 -4.52 4.08
C THR A 194 4.44 -4.06 3.68
N THR A 195 3.51 -3.88 4.62
CA THR A 195 2.16 -3.35 4.37
C THR A 195 2.07 -1.83 4.30
N SER A 196 3.17 -1.12 4.08
CA SER A 196 3.16 0.33 3.92
C SER A 196 3.58 0.73 2.51
N GLU A 197 2.83 1.64 1.89
CA GLU A 197 3.22 2.27 0.61
C GLU A 197 4.53 3.05 0.71
N LEU A 198 4.96 3.42 1.92
CA LEU A 198 6.22 4.12 2.16
C LEU A 198 7.44 3.29 1.72
N ASN A 199 7.30 1.96 1.55
CA ASN A 199 8.33 1.14 0.94
C ASN A 199 8.68 1.64 -0.47
N PHE A 200 7.68 1.98 -1.29
CA PHE A 200 7.92 2.44 -2.67
C PHE A 200 8.66 3.78 -2.70
N VAL A 201 8.37 4.67 -1.73
CA VAL A 201 9.08 5.94 -1.59
C VAL A 201 10.55 5.68 -1.19
N ALA A 202 10.79 4.82 -0.20
CA ALA A 202 12.14 4.48 0.23
C ALA A 202 12.96 3.80 -0.88
N MET A 203 12.37 2.84 -1.59
CA MET A 203 12.97 2.19 -2.76
C MET A 203 13.33 3.20 -3.85
N ALA A 204 12.39 4.07 -4.25
CA ALA A 204 12.62 5.07 -5.29
C ALA A 204 13.76 6.05 -4.96
N HIS A 205 14.00 6.33 -3.67
CA HIS A 205 15.10 7.17 -3.18
C HIS A 205 16.39 6.38 -2.87
N GLY A 206 16.37 5.05 -2.96
CA GLY A 206 17.52 4.20 -2.62
C GLY A 206 17.85 4.18 -1.12
N VAL A 207 16.85 4.47 -0.27
CA VAL A 207 17.01 4.47 1.19
C VAL A 207 16.98 3.03 1.70
N PRO A 208 17.97 2.58 2.48
CA PRO A 208 17.97 1.24 3.07
C PRO A 208 16.73 0.97 3.94
N ILE A 209 16.06 -0.16 3.71
CA ILE A 209 14.83 -0.54 4.41
C ILE A 209 15.09 -1.73 5.36
N GLU A 210 14.89 -1.51 6.66
CA GLU A 210 14.66 -2.58 7.64
C GLU A 210 13.18 -2.97 7.61
N ASP A 211 12.91 -4.25 7.38
CA ASP A 211 11.55 -4.77 7.45
C ASP A 211 11.15 -4.99 8.91
N ILE A 212 10.12 -4.27 9.37
CA ILE A 212 9.56 -4.42 10.71
C ILE A 212 8.22 -5.15 10.73
N SER A 213 7.90 -5.92 9.69
CA SER A 213 6.76 -6.83 9.67
C SER A 213 7.04 -8.09 10.52
N LEU A 214 6.10 -8.44 11.40
CA LEU A 214 6.08 -9.68 12.18
C LEU A 214 5.54 -10.86 11.36
N HIS A 215 6.38 -11.52 10.56
CA HIS A 215 5.97 -12.52 9.57
C HIS A 215 5.29 -13.79 10.11
N ASP A 216 5.54 -14.16 11.37
CA ASP A 216 5.11 -15.44 11.96
C ASP A 216 3.60 -15.55 12.22
N ASN A 217 2.90 -14.42 12.40
CA ASN A 217 1.45 -14.36 12.64
C ASN A 217 0.67 -13.69 11.49
N TRP A 218 1.33 -13.47 10.35
CA TRP A 218 0.90 -12.52 9.33
C TRP A 218 0.11 -13.11 8.16
N SER A 219 -0.21 -14.40 8.14
CA SER A 219 -0.79 -15.05 6.93
C SER A 219 -2.02 -14.35 6.36
N VAL A 220 -2.86 -13.73 7.22
CA VAL A 220 -4.02 -12.93 6.80
C VAL A 220 -3.67 -11.52 6.30
N PHE A 221 -2.55 -10.92 6.69
CA PHE A 221 -2.19 -9.54 6.33
C PHE A 221 -1.11 -9.44 5.24
N ARG A 222 -0.69 -10.55 4.62
CA ARG A 222 0.25 -10.55 3.47
C ARG A 222 -0.32 -9.83 2.24
N SER A 223 -1.54 -9.33 2.34
CA SER A 223 -2.29 -8.61 1.32
C SER A 223 -1.79 -7.20 1.04
N CYS A 224 -2.34 -6.63 -0.04
CA CYS A 224 -2.19 -5.24 -0.43
C CYS A 224 -0.75 -4.92 -0.83
N TYR A 225 -0.06 -4.01 -0.15
CA TYR A 225 1.28 -3.58 -0.56
C TYR A 225 2.35 -4.65 -0.35
N ALA A 226 2.15 -5.53 0.64
CA ALA A 226 3.16 -6.54 1.00
C ALA A 226 3.48 -7.48 -0.17
N SER A 227 2.49 -7.84 -1.00
CA SER A 227 2.75 -8.71 -2.15
C SER A 227 3.72 -8.07 -3.16
N TYR A 228 3.51 -6.79 -3.45
CA TYR A 228 4.36 -6.01 -4.34
C TYR A 228 5.75 -5.77 -3.74
N VAL A 229 5.81 -5.37 -2.46
CA VAL A 229 7.08 -5.12 -1.75
C VAL A 229 7.93 -6.38 -1.68
N GLU A 230 7.33 -7.52 -1.31
CA GLU A 230 8.04 -8.81 -1.26
C GLU A 230 8.53 -9.22 -2.65
N GLN A 231 7.72 -9.05 -3.70
CA GLN A 231 8.11 -9.42 -5.05
C GLN A 231 9.27 -8.55 -5.57
N ILE A 232 9.25 -7.23 -5.32
CA ILE A 232 10.34 -6.32 -5.69
C ILE A 232 11.63 -6.73 -4.99
N ARG A 233 11.59 -6.91 -3.66
CA ARG A 233 12.78 -7.19 -2.84
C ARG A 233 13.32 -8.61 -2.98
N LYS A 234 12.52 -9.54 -3.49
CA LYS A 234 12.95 -10.92 -3.78
C LYS A 234 13.81 -11.01 -5.05
N SER A 235 13.79 -9.99 -5.90
CA SER A 235 14.52 -10.01 -7.16
C SER A 235 16.03 -9.93 -6.93
N GLU A 236 16.74 -11.06 -6.96
CA GLU A 236 18.21 -11.09 -6.87
C GLU A 236 18.91 -10.51 -8.11
N ALA A 237 18.21 -10.46 -9.25
CA ALA A 237 18.76 -10.03 -10.53
C ALA A 237 18.72 -8.52 -10.77
N HIS A 238 17.98 -7.77 -9.94
CA HIS A 238 17.69 -6.35 -10.16
C HIS A 238 17.82 -5.57 -8.85
N SER A 239 18.18 -4.29 -8.95
CA SER A 239 18.06 -3.38 -7.82
C SER A 239 16.57 -3.20 -7.44
N ASP A 240 16.30 -2.76 -6.21
CA ASP A 240 14.92 -2.46 -5.78
C ASP A 240 14.25 -1.43 -6.72
N GLN A 241 15.01 -0.45 -7.22
CA GLN A 241 14.53 0.56 -8.17
C GLN A 241 14.16 -0.04 -9.53
N ASP A 242 15.05 -0.87 -10.08
CA ASP A 242 14.81 -1.52 -11.37
C ASP A 242 13.61 -2.47 -11.27
N ALA A 243 13.56 -3.28 -10.21
CA ALA A 243 12.46 -4.19 -9.95
C ALA A 243 11.12 -3.45 -9.74
N LEU A 244 11.13 -2.31 -9.03
CA LEU A 244 9.95 -1.45 -8.88
C LEU A 244 9.48 -0.93 -10.24
N ASN A 245 10.38 -0.34 -11.03
CA ASN A 245 10.05 0.21 -12.35
C ASN A 245 9.51 -0.86 -13.30
N MET A 246 10.12 -2.04 -13.33
CA MET A 246 9.64 -3.19 -14.11
C MET A 246 8.24 -3.62 -13.66
N LEU A 247 8.04 -3.84 -12.36
CA LEU A 247 6.75 -4.32 -11.86
C LEU A 247 5.64 -3.29 -12.11
N PHE A 248 5.90 -2.00 -11.88
CA PHE A 248 4.91 -0.93 -12.06
C PHE A 248 4.59 -0.67 -13.55
N SER A 249 5.54 -0.96 -14.44
CA SER A 249 5.35 -0.83 -15.89
C SER A 249 4.64 -2.03 -16.52
N SER A 250 4.56 -3.16 -15.80
CA SER A 250 3.93 -4.36 -16.36
C SER A 250 2.42 -4.22 -16.45
N PRO A 251 1.81 -4.42 -17.64
CA PRO A 251 0.34 -4.42 -17.79
C PRO A 251 -0.33 -5.62 -17.09
N LYS A 252 0.47 -6.58 -16.59
CA LYS A 252 0.02 -7.76 -15.85
C LYS A 252 0.21 -7.64 -14.34
N SER A 253 0.69 -6.50 -13.83
CA SER A 253 0.91 -6.28 -12.39
C SER A 253 -0.37 -6.05 -11.59
N GLY A 254 -1.46 -5.70 -12.29
CA GLY A 254 -2.70 -5.24 -11.66
C GLY A 254 -2.59 -3.84 -11.08
N LEU A 255 -1.55 -3.07 -11.41
CA LEU A 255 -1.41 -1.66 -11.05
C LEU A 255 -1.89 -0.78 -12.19
N PHE A 256 -2.61 0.29 -11.85
CA PHE A 256 -3.09 1.26 -12.83
C PHE A 256 -2.98 2.68 -12.30
N PHE A 257 -2.60 3.63 -13.16
CA PHE A 257 -2.37 5.03 -12.78
C PHE A 257 -3.29 6.03 -13.50
N SER A 258 -4.15 5.57 -14.42
CA SER A 258 -5.16 6.40 -15.10
C SER A 258 -6.35 5.56 -15.57
N GLN A 259 -7.46 6.20 -15.94
CA GLN A 259 -8.60 5.49 -16.53
C GLN A 259 -8.26 4.87 -17.90
N GLU A 260 -7.43 5.54 -18.69
CA GLU A 260 -6.96 5.03 -19.99
C GLU A 260 -6.14 3.75 -19.82
N ASP A 261 -5.25 3.73 -18.82
CA ASP A 261 -4.46 2.55 -18.47
C ASP A 261 -5.36 1.38 -18.04
N VAL A 262 -6.37 1.66 -17.19
CA VAL A 262 -7.41 0.67 -16.83
C VAL A 262 -8.11 0.14 -18.08
N ASP A 263 -8.50 1.02 -19.01
CA ASP A 263 -9.25 0.65 -20.20
C ASP A 263 -8.47 -0.29 -21.11
N ASN A 264 -7.17 -0.04 -21.24
CA ASN A 264 -6.28 -0.78 -22.11
C ASN A 264 -5.78 -2.09 -21.47
N ASN A 265 -5.53 -2.08 -20.15
CA ASN A 265 -4.72 -3.12 -19.51
C ASN A 265 -5.43 -3.99 -18.48
N ILE A 266 -6.64 -3.64 -18.00
CA ILE A 266 -7.30 -4.41 -16.92
C ILE A 266 -7.44 -5.90 -17.23
N MET A 267 -7.72 -6.24 -18.49
CA MET A 267 -7.88 -7.62 -18.92
C MET A 267 -6.55 -8.39 -19.01
N ASN A 268 -5.41 -7.72 -19.10
CA ASN A 268 -4.10 -8.37 -19.11
C ASN A 268 -3.81 -9.01 -17.74
N TYR A 269 -4.08 -8.27 -16.66
CA TYR A 269 -4.02 -8.81 -15.31
C TYR A 269 -4.98 -9.98 -15.10
N VAL A 270 -6.27 -9.79 -15.44
CA VAL A 270 -7.30 -10.81 -15.26
C VAL A 270 -6.95 -12.11 -16.00
N LYS A 271 -6.53 -12.01 -17.26
CA LYS A 271 -6.13 -13.19 -18.06
C LYS A 271 -4.91 -13.89 -17.49
N GLU A 272 -3.95 -13.17 -16.93
CA GLU A 272 -2.78 -13.81 -16.30
C GLU A 272 -3.16 -14.54 -15.01
N VAL A 273 -4.11 -14.00 -14.24
CA VAL A 273 -4.72 -14.71 -13.11
C VAL A 273 -5.39 -15.99 -13.58
N GLU A 274 -6.31 -15.91 -14.54
CA GLU A 274 -7.04 -17.07 -15.11
C GLU A 274 -6.11 -18.15 -15.64
N LYS A 275 -5.04 -17.75 -16.35
CA LYS A 275 -4.00 -18.64 -16.85
C LYS A 275 -3.24 -19.32 -15.70
N THR A 276 -2.99 -18.61 -14.60
CA THR A 276 -2.25 -19.13 -13.44
C THR A 276 -3.08 -20.14 -12.65
N ILE A 277 -4.38 -19.90 -12.50
CA ILE A 277 -5.29 -20.84 -11.81
C ILE A 277 -5.83 -21.94 -12.74
N ASN A 278 -5.60 -21.82 -14.05
CA ASN A 278 -6.15 -22.71 -15.07
C ASN A 278 -7.70 -22.81 -15.02
N GLU A 279 -8.35 -21.68 -14.80
CA GLU A 279 -9.81 -21.55 -14.69
C GLU A 279 -10.25 -20.21 -15.29
N ASN A 280 -11.44 -20.20 -15.91
CA ASN A 280 -12.08 -18.97 -16.35
C ASN A 280 -12.96 -18.43 -15.21
N LEU A 281 -12.63 -17.22 -14.73
CA LEU A 281 -13.31 -16.60 -13.59
C LEU A 281 -14.64 -15.93 -14.00
N PHE A 282 -14.88 -15.77 -15.32
CA PHE A 282 -16.13 -15.24 -15.84
C PHE A 282 -17.26 -16.23 -15.54
N ARG A 283 -18.14 -15.83 -14.63
CA ARG A 283 -19.42 -16.51 -14.46
C ARG A 283 -20.39 -15.91 -15.46
N SER A 284 -20.73 -16.67 -16.51
CA SER A 284 -21.93 -16.37 -17.29
C SER A 284 -23.10 -16.27 -16.30
N THR A 285 -23.63 -15.06 -16.15
CA THR A 285 -24.92 -14.83 -15.50
C THR A 285 -25.95 -15.59 -16.32
N LYS A 286 -26.35 -16.76 -15.82
CA LYS A 286 -27.67 -17.34 -16.09
C LYS A 286 -28.69 -16.66 -15.21
#